data_AF-A0A445BQ34-F1
#
_entry.id   AF-A0A445BQ34-F1
#
_cell.length_a   1.000
_cell.length_b   1.000
_cell.length_c   1.000
_cell.angle_alpha   90.00
_cell.angle_beta   90.00
_cell.angle_gamma   90.00
#
_symmetry.space_group_name_H-M   'P 1'
#
loop_
_entity.id
_entity.type
_entity.pdbx_description
1 polymer ?
#
loop_
_entity_poly.entity_id
_entity_poly.type
_entity_poly.pdbx_seq_one_letter_code
_entity_poly.pdbx_strand_id
1 'polypeptide(L)'
;MPLGTAIHNIEITLGNGGQLARAAGAVAKLIAKEGKSATLKLPSGEVRLISKNCSATVGQVGNVGVNQKTLGRAGSKCWLGKRPVVRGVVMNPVDHPHGVVKGGPQLVEKNPQLLGVILHLEEEVEKGINILNTKAEKEIIITWSRTSTIIPIMIGHTIAIHNGKEHLPIYITDRMVGHKLGEFSPTLNFRGHAKNDNSVEGIAGIKIKKRIDLIQVIISMGFPKLLIEGKPGRIEELQMNLQKKLNCVNRKLNIAITRIANPYGHPNILAEFIAGQLRNRAETKGIQVQITGRIDGKEIARVEWIREGRVPLQTIRAKIDYCSYTVQTIYGVLGIKVWIFINKE
;
A
#
# COMPACT_ATOMS: atom_id res chain seq x y z
N MET A 1 -8.49 42.97 8.21
CA MET A 1 -8.74 41.57 7.73
C MET A 1 -9.98 41.00 8.37
N PRO A 2 -11.00 40.63 7.59
CA PRO A 2 -12.19 39.91 8.09
C PRO A 2 -11.84 38.49 8.54
N LEU A 3 -12.67 37.88 9.38
CA LEU A 3 -12.54 36.47 9.75
C LEU A 3 -12.81 35.60 8.51
N GLY A 4 -12.16 34.43 8.43
CA GLY A 4 -12.23 33.51 7.29
C GLY A 4 -11.29 33.85 6.12
N THR A 5 -10.61 35.01 6.16
CA THR A 5 -9.68 35.42 5.08
C THR A 5 -8.55 34.40 4.89
N ALA A 6 -8.32 34.03 3.62
CA ALA A 6 -7.17 33.25 3.18
C ALA A 6 -5.91 34.13 3.19
N ILE A 7 -4.85 33.67 3.85
CA ILE A 7 -3.58 34.38 3.99
C ILE A 7 -2.39 33.45 3.79
N HIS A 8 -1.29 33.99 3.29
CA HIS A 8 -0.02 33.29 3.06
C HIS A 8 1.16 34.19 3.47
N ASN A 9 2.37 33.62 3.49
CA ASN A 9 3.60 34.30 3.89
C ASN A 9 3.47 35.01 5.26
N ILE A 10 3.14 34.23 6.28
CA ILE A 10 2.74 34.71 7.61
C ILE A 10 3.96 34.79 8.51
N GLU A 11 4.12 35.93 9.17
CA GLU A 11 5.15 36.17 10.17
C GLU A 11 4.75 35.63 11.55
N ILE A 12 5.65 34.91 12.24
CA ILE A 12 5.39 34.42 13.61
C ILE A 12 5.86 35.48 14.62
N THR A 13 7.07 35.98 14.41
CA THR A 13 7.73 36.99 15.24
C THR A 13 7.88 38.28 14.45
N LEU A 14 7.41 39.39 15.01
CA LEU A 14 7.48 40.71 14.40
C LEU A 14 8.90 41.05 13.91
N GLY A 15 9.03 41.46 12.66
CA GLY A 15 10.27 41.90 12.02
C GLY A 15 11.09 40.82 11.32
N ASN A 16 10.72 39.53 11.44
CA ASN A 16 11.47 38.42 10.84
C ASN A 16 10.91 37.94 9.49
N GLY A 17 9.92 38.65 8.94
CA GLY A 17 9.31 38.35 7.65
C GLY A 17 8.45 37.08 7.69
N GLY A 18 7.92 36.69 6.52
CA GLY A 18 7.05 35.52 6.43
C GLY A 18 7.82 34.23 6.71
N GLN A 19 7.33 33.45 7.68
CA GLN A 19 7.93 32.19 8.14
C GLN A 19 7.02 30.99 7.89
N LEU A 20 5.69 31.20 7.92
CA LEU A 20 4.68 30.18 7.70
C LEU A 20 3.95 30.37 6.36
N ALA A 21 3.43 29.26 5.81
CA ALA A 21 2.64 29.25 4.57
C ALA A 21 3.32 30.02 3.41
N ARG A 22 4.63 29.77 3.19
CA ARG A 22 5.45 30.45 2.16
C ARG A 22 5.39 29.80 0.78
N ALA A 23 5.03 28.52 0.73
CA ALA A 23 5.05 27.74 -0.50
C ALA A 23 3.85 28.06 -1.40
N ALA A 24 4.03 27.91 -2.72
CA ALA A 24 2.93 27.95 -3.66
C ALA A 24 1.87 26.89 -3.29
N GLY A 25 0.61 27.28 -3.20
CA GLY A 25 -0.47 26.42 -2.75
C GLY A 25 -0.79 26.50 -1.26
N ALA A 26 0.14 26.97 -0.42
CA ALA A 26 -0.04 26.97 1.03
C ALA A 26 -0.86 28.18 1.49
N VAL A 27 -2.02 27.92 2.09
CA VAL A 27 -2.94 28.95 2.60
C VAL A 27 -3.30 28.65 4.04
N ALA A 28 -3.22 29.66 4.90
CA ALA A 28 -3.81 29.62 6.23
C ALA A 28 -5.11 30.44 6.24
N LYS A 29 -5.99 30.15 7.20
CA LYS A 29 -7.24 30.90 7.40
C LYS A 29 -7.23 31.60 8.75
N LEU A 30 -7.62 32.87 8.77
CA LEU A 30 -7.85 33.62 10.00
C LEU A 30 -9.17 33.18 10.65
N ILE A 31 -9.12 32.51 11.81
CA ILE A 31 -10.31 32.00 12.49
C ILE A 31 -10.92 33.06 13.40
N ALA A 32 -10.11 33.63 14.28
CA ALA A 32 -10.56 34.52 15.34
C ALA A 32 -9.54 35.62 15.63
N LYS A 33 -10.02 36.70 16.25
CA LYS A 33 -9.21 37.85 16.65
C LYS A 33 -9.58 38.25 18.08
N GLU A 34 -8.75 37.86 19.03
CA GLU A 34 -9.00 38.09 20.45
C GLU A 34 -7.86 38.89 21.07
N GLY A 35 -8.18 40.02 21.72
CA GLY A 35 -7.18 40.85 22.40
C GLY A 35 -6.03 41.30 21.48
N LYS A 36 -4.78 40.99 21.88
CA LYS A 36 -3.56 41.32 21.11
C LYS A 36 -3.14 40.23 20.11
N SER A 37 -3.92 39.15 20.00
CA SER A 37 -3.56 37.97 19.22
C SER A 37 -4.62 37.60 18.18
N ALA A 38 -4.19 36.88 17.15
CA ALA A 38 -5.02 36.33 16.10
C ALA A 38 -4.83 34.81 16.04
N THR A 39 -5.93 34.09 15.92
CA THR A 39 -5.94 32.64 15.84
C THR A 39 -6.01 32.23 14.37
N LEU A 40 -4.96 31.56 13.89
CA LEU A 40 -4.83 31.14 12.50
C LEU A 40 -4.93 29.61 12.39
N LYS A 41 -5.67 29.11 11.39
CA LYS A 41 -5.64 27.72 10.96
C LYS A 41 -4.59 27.56 9.88
N LEU A 42 -3.51 26.83 10.16
CA LEU A 42 -2.46 26.53 9.21
C LEU A 42 -2.91 25.46 8.19
N PRO A 43 -2.23 25.35 7.02
CA PRO A 43 -2.53 24.31 6.03
C PRO A 43 -2.32 22.87 6.58
N SER A 44 -1.53 22.70 7.64
CA SER A 44 -1.38 21.43 8.37
C SER A 44 -2.61 21.04 9.19
N GLY A 45 -3.60 21.94 9.33
CA GLY A 45 -4.74 21.79 10.23
C GLY A 45 -4.48 22.31 11.66
N GLU A 46 -3.23 22.60 12.01
CA GLU A 46 -2.84 23.17 13.30
C GLU A 46 -3.44 24.56 13.50
N VAL A 47 -3.97 24.82 14.69
CA VAL A 47 -4.47 26.13 15.09
C VAL A 47 -3.40 26.81 15.94
N ARG A 48 -2.95 27.98 15.51
CA ARG A 48 -1.84 28.69 16.14
C ARG A 48 -2.20 30.15 16.44
N LEU A 49 -1.77 30.61 17.61
CA LEU A 49 -1.94 31.98 18.07
C LEU A 49 -0.73 32.82 17.61
N ILE A 50 -0.97 33.94 16.94
CA ILE A 50 0.05 34.86 16.44
C ILE A 50 -0.32 36.29 16.85
N SER A 51 0.66 37.14 17.15
CA SER A 51 0.42 38.54 17.50
C SER A 51 -0.25 39.30 16.35
N LYS A 52 -1.22 40.17 16.66
CA LYS A 52 -1.87 41.03 15.65
C LYS A 52 -0.90 42.01 14.97
N ASN A 53 0.26 42.25 15.57
CA ASN A 53 1.28 43.13 15.00
C ASN A 53 2.07 42.47 13.86
N CYS A 54 2.04 41.14 13.74
CA CYS A 54 2.78 40.41 12.71
C CYS A 54 2.14 40.58 11.31
N SER A 55 2.99 40.61 10.29
CA SER A 55 2.55 40.80 8.89
C SER A 55 2.15 39.48 8.21
N ALA A 56 1.15 39.56 7.32
CA ALA A 56 0.73 38.46 6.47
C ALA A 56 0.18 38.99 5.14
N THR A 57 0.32 38.22 4.07
CA THR A 57 -0.19 38.58 2.74
C THR A 57 -1.56 37.96 2.50
N VAL A 58 -2.52 38.73 2.00
CA VAL A 58 -3.87 38.23 1.67
C VAL A 58 -3.83 37.41 0.38
N GLY A 59 -4.53 36.28 0.36
CA GLY A 59 -4.67 35.41 -0.81
C GLY A 59 -3.79 34.17 -0.75
N GLN A 60 -3.50 33.60 -1.92
CA GLN A 60 -2.71 32.38 -2.11
C GLN A 60 -1.63 32.62 -3.16
N VAL A 61 -0.46 32.04 -2.96
CA VAL A 61 0.59 32.00 -4.01
C VAL A 61 0.31 30.83 -4.95
N GLY A 62 0.26 31.10 -6.25
CA GLY A 62 0.13 30.09 -7.29
C GLY A 62 -1.27 30.00 -7.91
N ASN A 63 -1.33 29.45 -9.12
CA ASN A 63 -2.58 29.33 -9.88
C ASN A 63 -3.38 28.10 -9.44
N VAL A 64 -4.46 28.33 -8.68
CA VAL A 64 -5.38 27.28 -8.17
C VAL A 64 -6.02 26.48 -9.31
N GLY A 65 -6.24 27.12 -10.46
CA GLY A 65 -6.87 26.52 -11.63
C GLY A 65 -5.95 25.66 -12.51
N VAL A 66 -4.67 25.46 -12.15
CA VAL A 66 -3.76 24.60 -12.94
C VAL A 66 -4.28 23.16 -13.02
N ASN A 67 -4.88 22.66 -11.95
CA ASN A 67 -5.45 21.31 -11.93
C ASN A 67 -6.76 21.18 -12.73
N GLN A 68 -7.46 22.29 -13.00
CA GLN A 68 -8.68 22.30 -13.83
C GLN A 68 -8.39 22.42 -15.33
N LYS A 69 -7.13 22.67 -15.73
CA LYS A 69 -6.74 22.68 -17.14
C LYS A 69 -6.65 21.26 -17.68
N THR A 70 -7.72 20.79 -18.30
CA THR A 70 -7.71 19.59 -19.15
C THR A 70 -6.99 19.91 -20.46
N LEU A 71 -5.87 19.23 -20.70
CA LEU A 71 -5.21 19.25 -22.01
C LEU A 71 -6.06 18.39 -22.96
N GLY A 72 -6.98 19.04 -23.69
CA GLY A 72 -8.02 18.35 -24.45
C GLY A 72 -7.51 17.45 -25.58
N ARG A 73 -6.38 17.78 -26.22
CA ARG A 73 -5.81 16.97 -27.33
C ARG A 73 -4.73 16.00 -26.84
N ALA A 74 -4.85 14.74 -27.26
CA ALA A 74 -3.77 13.77 -27.20
C ALA A 74 -2.51 14.36 -27.85
N GLY A 75 -1.37 14.31 -27.15
CA GLY A 75 -0.11 14.90 -27.63
C GLY A 75 0.12 16.38 -27.28
N SER A 76 -0.84 17.10 -26.69
CA SER A 76 -0.64 18.49 -26.27
C SER A 76 0.47 18.65 -25.21
N LYS A 77 0.72 17.60 -24.41
CA LYS A 77 1.89 17.53 -23.51
C LYS A 77 3.23 17.58 -24.25
N CYS A 78 3.30 17.06 -25.48
CA CYS A 78 4.51 17.12 -26.32
C CYS A 78 4.78 18.55 -26.82
N TRP A 79 3.73 19.34 -27.09
CA TRP A 79 3.86 20.76 -27.47
C TRP A 79 4.35 21.63 -26.30
N LEU A 80 4.08 21.20 -25.07
CA LEU A 80 4.64 21.77 -23.84
C LEU A 80 6.08 21.29 -23.55
N GLY A 81 6.74 20.61 -24.50
CA GLY A 81 8.10 20.10 -24.36
C GLY A 81 8.24 18.87 -23.43
N LYS A 82 7.12 18.32 -22.94
CA LYS A 82 7.14 17.14 -22.07
C LYS A 82 6.97 15.87 -22.90
N ARG A 83 8.07 15.14 -23.09
CA ARG A 83 8.05 13.82 -23.74
C ARG A 83 7.61 12.72 -22.76
N PRO A 84 6.78 11.76 -23.18
CA PRO A 84 6.50 10.58 -22.37
C PRO A 84 7.79 9.77 -22.17
N VAL A 85 8.05 9.39 -20.91
CA VAL A 85 9.27 8.65 -20.51
C VAL A 85 9.14 7.16 -20.82
N VAL A 86 7.92 6.67 -21.08
CA VAL A 86 7.59 5.26 -21.28
C VAL A 86 7.09 5.04 -22.72
N ARG A 87 7.50 3.92 -23.35
CA ARG A 87 6.97 3.47 -24.65
C ARG A 87 5.49 3.13 -24.51
N GLY A 88 4.63 3.63 -25.40
CA GLY A 88 3.17 3.49 -25.32
C GLY A 88 2.64 2.05 -25.23
N VAL A 89 3.45 1.08 -25.66
CA VAL A 89 3.13 -0.36 -25.66
C VAL A 89 3.14 -1.01 -24.26
N VAL A 90 3.77 -0.36 -23.26
CA VAL A 90 3.97 -0.93 -21.91
C VAL A 90 2.90 -0.47 -20.90
N MET A 91 1.93 0.34 -21.33
CA MET A 91 0.81 0.77 -20.48
C MET A 91 -0.35 -0.23 -20.54
N ASN A 92 -1.16 -0.28 -19.48
CA ASN A 92 -2.44 -0.99 -19.50
C ASN A 92 -3.29 -0.45 -20.67
N PRO A 93 -4.09 -1.29 -21.36
CA PRO A 93 -4.86 -0.88 -22.54
C PRO A 93 -5.81 0.31 -22.32
N VAL A 94 -6.28 0.52 -21.09
CA VAL A 94 -7.11 1.66 -20.67
C VAL A 94 -6.32 2.96 -20.52
N ASP A 95 -5.03 2.87 -20.20
CA ASP A 95 -4.18 4.02 -19.86
C ASP A 95 -3.41 4.58 -21.09
N HIS A 96 -3.62 3.99 -22.28
CA HIS A 96 -2.94 4.42 -23.51
C HIS A 96 -3.79 5.40 -24.35
N PRO A 97 -3.25 6.57 -24.76
CA PRO A 97 -3.90 7.49 -25.71
C PRO A 97 -4.17 6.99 -27.14
N HIS A 98 -3.63 5.84 -27.59
CA HIS A 98 -3.87 5.34 -28.96
C HIS A 98 -5.04 4.36 -29.07
N GLY A 99 -5.68 3.98 -27.96
CA GLY A 99 -6.71 2.95 -28.00
C GLY A 99 -6.15 1.58 -28.41
N VAL A 100 -6.96 0.54 -28.23
CA VAL A 100 -6.61 -0.86 -28.39
C VAL A 100 -5.92 -1.14 -29.73
N VAL A 101 -4.62 -1.45 -29.71
CA VAL A 101 -3.93 -2.00 -30.89
C VAL A 101 -4.08 -3.52 -30.85
N LYS A 102 -4.94 -4.05 -31.72
CA LYS A 102 -5.10 -5.50 -31.95
C LYS A 102 -3.82 -6.03 -32.60
N GLY A 103 -2.98 -6.72 -31.83
CA GLY A 103 -1.75 -7.34 -32.33
C GLY A 103 -1.13 -8.32 -31.34
N GLY A 104 -1.78 -9.48 -31.15
CA GLY A 104 -1.33 -10.63 -30.35
C GLY A 104 -2.30 -11.81 -30.55
N PRO A 105 -1.86 -13.07 -30.41
CA PRO A 105 -2.30 -14.20 -31.25
C PRO A 105 -3.78 -14.58 -31.10
N GLN A 106 -4.37 -14.93 -32.25
CA GLN A 106 -5.76 -15.32 -32.46
C GLN A 106 -6.18 -16.45 -31.51
N LEU A 107 -7.19 -16.17 -30.68
CA LEU A 107 -8.10 -17.19 -30.18
C LEU A 107 -9.49 -16.89 -30.73
N VAL A 108 -9.82 -17.68 -31.76
CA VAL A 108 -11.14 -18.08 -32.23
C VAL A 108 -12.27 -17.05 -32.10
N GLU A 109 -12.56 -16.41 -33.22
CA GLU A 109 -13.85 -15.76 -33.47
C GLU A 109 -14.99 -16.79 -33.37
N LYS A 110 -15.95 -16.51 -32.49
CA LYS A 110 -17.37 -16.80 -32.77
C LYS A 110 -18.11 -15.47 -32.86
N ASN A 111 -18.95 -15.40 -33.88
CA ASN A 111 -19.43 -14.19 -34.54
C ASN A 111 -20.27 -13.24 -33.67
N PRO A 112 -20.40 -11.98 -34.12
CA PRO A 112 -20.77 -10.81 -33.34
C PRO A 112 -22.22 -10.40 -33.56
N GLN A 113 -22.78 -9.63 -32.62
CA GLN A 113 -23.74 -8.56 -32.92
C GLN A 113 -23.88 -7.60 -31.72
N LEU A 114 -23.45 -6.35 -31.96
CA LEU A 114 -23.77 -5.08 -31.27
C LEU A 114 -23.43 -5.00 -29.76
N LEU A 115 -22.81 -3.98 -29.18
CA LEU A 115 -22.44 -2.60 -29.52
C LEU A 115 -21.40 -2.22 -28.44
N GLY A 116 -20.21 -1.70 -28.73
CA GLY A 116 -20.02 -0.25 -28.80
C GLY A 116 -19.83 0.41 -27.42
N VAL A 117 -18.55 0.65 -27.07
CA VAL A 117 -18.05 1.76 -26.22
C VAL A 117 -18.14 1.60 -24.69
N ILE A 118 -16.95 1.43 -24.10
CA ILE A 118 -16.63 1.54 -22.67
C ILE A 118 -17.09 2.91 -22.14
N LEU A 119 -18.17 2.94 -21.37
CA LEU A 119 -18.67 4.11 -20.64
C LEU A 119 -19.34 3.66 -19.32
N HIS A 120 -18.76 4.09 -18.19
CA HIS A 120 -19.28 4.17 -16.80
C HIS A 120 -20.07 2.95 -16.22
N LEU A 121 -19.43 2.32 -15.23
CA LEU A 121 -19.68 1.03 -14.55
C LEU A 121 -21.01 0.82 -13.77
N GLU A 122 -22.06 1.61 -14.01
CA GLU A 122 -23.39 1.38 -13.42
C GLU A 122 -24.46 1.16 -14.50
N GLU A 123 -24.33 1.81 -15.66
CA GLU A 123 -25.34 1.74 -16.71
C GLU A 123 -25.37 0.41 -17.47
N GLU A 124 -24.26 -0.34 -17.54
CA GLU A 124 -24.21 -1.59 -18.32
C GLU A 124 -25.03 -2.73 -17.70
N VAL A 125 -24.97 -2.88 -16.37
CA VAL A 125 -25.76 -3.91 -15.66
C VAL A 125 -27.24 -3.56 -15.75
N GLU A 126 -27.59 -2.28 -15.60
CA GLU A 126 -28.97 -1.80 -15.71
C GLU A 126 -29.53 -1.94 -17.13
N LYS A 127 -28.75 -1.57 -18.17
CA LYS A 127 -29.13 -1.78 -19.57
C LYS A 127 -29.29 -3.25 -19.92
N GLY A 128 -28.40 -4.12 -19.43
CA GLY A 128 -28.50 -5.57 -19.60
C GLY A 128 -29.80 -6.14 -19.01
N ILE A 129 -30.17 -5.69 -17.81
CA ILE A 129 -31.40 -6.11 -17.13
C ILE A 129 -32.64 -5.61 -17.88
N ASN A 130 -32.64 -4.37 -18.36
CA ASN A 130 -33.76 -3.84 -19.13
C ASN A 130 -33.98 -4.60 -20.45
N ILE A 131 -32.89 -4.99 -21.14
CA ILE A 131 -32.97 -5.80 -22.37
C ILE A 131 -33.53 -7.20 -22.07
N LEU A 132 -33.10 -7.84 -20.99
CA LEU A 132 -33.56 -9.18 -20.60
C LEU A 132 -35.03 -9.18 -20.15
N ASN A 133 -35.44 -8.16 -19.40
CA ASN A 133 -36.85 -7.96 -19.04
C ASN A 133 -37.76 -7.79 -20.27
N THR A 134 -37.24 -7.21 -21.35
CA THR A 134 -37.99 -7.04 -22.61
C THR A 134 -38.09 -8.34 -23.41
N LYS A 135 -37.13 -9.27 -23.25
CA LYS A 135 -37.07 -10.56 -23.97
C LYS A 135 -37.69 -11.75 -23.24
N ALA A 136 -38.11 -11.57 -21.98
CA ALA A 136 -38.65 -12.63 -21.10
C ALA A 136 -37.69 -13.81 -20.82
N GLU A 137 -36.40 -13.67 -21.15
CA GLU A 137 -35.37 -14.70 -20.94
C GLU A 137 -34.57 -14.39 -19.67
N LYS A 138 -34.52 -15.34 -18.72
CA LYS A 138 -33.72 -15.23 -17.50
C LYS A 138 -32.31 -15.78 -17.72
N GLU A 139 -31.51 -15.06 -18.48
CA GLU A 139 -30.10 -15.42 -18.69
C GLU A 139 -29.19 -15.01 -17.52
N ILE A 140 -28.05 -15.68 -17.39
CA ILE A 140 -27.04 -15.36 -16.37
C ILE A 140 -26.26 -14.12 -16.83
N ILE A 141 -26.30 -13.06 -16.03
CA ILE A 141 -25.61 -11.80 -16.32
C ILE A 141 -24.20 -11.88 -15.75
N ILE A 142 -23.17 -11.88 -16.59
CA ILE A 142 -21.78 -11.89 -16.14
C ILE A 142 -21.33 -10.46 -15.86
N THR A 143 -20.73 -10.22 -14.68
CA THR A 143 -20.22 -8.90 -14.30
C THR A 143 -18.85 -8.98 -13.63
N TRP A 144 -17.99 -8.02 -13.99
CA TRP A 144 -16.70 -7.78 -13.34
C TRP A 144 -16.81 -6.69 -12.27
N SER A 145 -17.93 -5.94 -12.26
CA SER A 145 -18.13 -4.84 -11.34
C SER A 145 -18.58 -5.34 -9.97
N ARG A 146 -17.62 -5.51 -9.07
CA ARG A 146 -17.86 -5.87 -7.67
C ARG A 146 -18.34 -4.69 -6.82
N THR A 147 -18.16 -3.47 -7.31
CA THR A 147 -18.46 -2.25 -6.55
C THR A 147 -19.86 -1.70 -6.79
N SER A 148 -20.58 -2.20 -7.82
CA SER A 148 -21.93 -1.76 -8.13
C SER A 148 -22.91 -2.17 -7.02
N THR A 149 -23.79 -1.24 -6.68
CA THR A 149 -24.85 -1.42 -5.69
C THR A 149 -26.03 -2.17 -6.32
N ILE A 150 -26.62 -3.09 -5.57
CA ILE A 150 -27.82 -3.81 -5.99
C ILE A 150 -29.02 -2.86 -5.92
N ILE A 151 -29.66 -2.64 -7.06
CA ILE A 151 -30.88 -1.81 -7.19
C ILE A 151 -32.12 -2.72 -7.35
N PRO A 152 -33.34 -2.25 -6.99
CA PRO A 152 -34.55 -3.10 -7.00
C PRO A 152 -34.84 -3.78 -8.34
N ILE A 153 -34.47 -3.17 -9.47
CA ILE A 153 -34.67 -3.75 -10.81
C ILE A 153 -33.86 -5.04 -11.04
N MET A 154 -32.81 -5.28 -10.24
CA MET A 154 -31.98 -6.47 -10.28
C MET A 154 -32.63 -7.69 -9.60
N ILE A 155 -33.71 -7.49 -8.84
CA ILE A 155 -34.38 -8.57 -8.11
C ILE A 155 -34.89 -9.62 -9.11
N GLY A 156 -34.68 -10.90 -8.79
CA GLY A 156 -35.12 -12.02 -9.63
C GLY A 156 -34.17 -12.41 -10.75
N HIS A 157 -33.00 -11.76 -10.84
CA HIS A 157 -31.96 -12.07 -11.82
C HIS A 157 -30.77 -12.83 -11.17
N THR A 158 -30.11 -13.66 -11.96
CA THR A 158 -28.86 -14.33 -11.55
C THR A 158 -27.67 -13.58 -12.14
N ILE A 159 -26.86 -12.97 -11.28
CA ILE A 159 -25.67 -12.21 -11.67
C ILE A 159 -24.41 -12.98 -11.25
N ALA A 160 -23.54 -13.30 -12.22
CA ALA A 160 -22.28 -13.97 -11.99
C ALA A 160 -21.16 -12.95 -11.73
N ILE A 161 -20.67 -12.90 -10.47
CA ILE A 161 -19.73 -11.89 -9.97
C ILE A 161 -18.32 -12.46 -9.89
N HIS A 162 -17.35 -11.78 -10.49
CA HIS A 162 -15.94 -12.22 -10.49
C HIS A 162 -15.31 -12.20 -9.09
N ASN A 163 -14.73 -13.32 -8.65
CA ASN A 163 -14.04 -13.46 -7.35
C ASN A 163 -12.50 -13.36 -7.45
N GLY A 164 -11.95 -13.04 -8.63
CA GLY A 164 -10.52 -13.00 -8.91
C GLY A 164 -9.97 -14.26 -9.60
N LYS A 165 -10.75 -15.33 -9.72
CA LYS A 165 -10.42 -16.54 -10.50
C LYS A 165 -11.56 -16.95 -11.44
N GLU A 166 -12.79 -16.90 -10.95
CA GLU A 166 -14.00 -17.33 -11.68
C GLU A 166 -15.17 -16.38 -11.39
N HIS A 167 -16.27 -16.55 -12.13
CA HIS A 167 -17.52 -15.81 -11.90
C HIS A 167 -18.49 -16.65 -11.09
N LEU A 168 -18.81 -16.22 -9.88
CA LEU A 168 -19.74 -16.91 -8.98
C LEU A 168 -21.18 -16.44 -9.28
N PRO A 169 -22.09 -17.31 -9.76
CA PRO A 169 -23.49 -16.95 -10.01
C PRO A 169 -24.24 -16.73 -8.70
N ILE A 170 -24.84 -15.55 -8.53
CA ILE A 170 -25.60 -15.15 -7.35
C ILE A 170 -27.00 -14.72 -7.77
N TYR A 171 -28.02 -15.36 -7.21
CA TYR A 171 -29.41 -14.97 -7.42
C TYR A 171 -29.79 -13.81 -6.50
N ILE A 172 -30.27 -12.71 -7.08
CA ILE A 172 -30.57 -11.48 -6.34
C ILE A 172 -31.98 -11.54 -5.75
N THR A 173 -32.04 -11.38 -4.43
CA THR A 173 -33.28 -11.29 -3.66
C THR A 173 -33.51 -9.87 -3.16
N ASP A 174 -34.75 -9.52 -2.82
CA ASP A 174 -35.13 -8.20 -2.32
C ASP A 174 -34.29 -7.73 -1.11
N ARG A 175 -33.89 -8.67 -0.25
CA ARG A 175 -33.04 -8.41 0.93
C ARG A 175 -31.62 -7.96 0.60
N MET A 176 -31.18 -8.11 -0.65
CA MET A 176 -29.82 -7.77 -1.08
C MET A 176 -29.74 -6.34 -1.65
N VAL A 177 -30.88 -5.67 -1.84
CA VAL A 177 -30.94 -4.29 -2.36
C VAL A 177 -30.20 -3.35 -1.42
N GLY A 178 -29.38 -2.46 -1.98
CA GLY A 178 -28.54 -1.51 -1.24
C GLY A 178 -27.16 -2.03 -0.84
N HIS A 179 -26.91 -3.34 -0.92
CA HIS A 179 -25.58 -3.92 -0.74
C HIS A 179 -24.78 -3.91 -2.05
N LYS A 180 -23.44 -4.01 -1.96
CA LYS A 180 -22.57 -4.12 -3.13
C LYS A 180 -22.50 -5.56 -3.62
N LEU A 181 -22.47 -5.76 -4.94
CA LEU A 181 -22.34 -7.09 -5.56
C LEU A 181 -21.13 -7.89 -5.01
N GLY A 182 -20.02 -7.21 -4.76
CA GLY A 182 -18.78 -7.82 -4.26
C GLY A 182 -18.86 -8.37 -2.83
N GLU A 183 -19.84 -7.96 -2.02
CA GLU A 183 -20.03 -8.47 -0.65
C GLU A 183 -20.50 -9.93 -0.65
N PHE A 184 -21.20 -10.34 -1.70
CA PHE A 184 -21.74 -11.69 -1.86
C PHE A 184 -20.76 -12.64 -2.57
N SER A 185 -19.62 -12.13 -3.06
CA SER A 185 -18.58 -12.92 -3.73
C SER A 185 -17.26 -12.82 -2.95
N PRO A 186 -16.93 -13.80 -2.08
CA PRO A 186 -15.74 -13.74 -1.25
C PRO A 186 -14.46 -13.89 -2.08
N THR A 187 -13.49 -13.00 -1.88
CA THR A 187 -12.11 -13.21 -2.35
C THR A 187 -11.34 -14.08 -1.37
N LEU A 188 -10.42 -14.92 -1.86
CA LEU A 188 -9.50 -15.66 -1.02
C LEU A 188 -8.76 -14.69 -0.08
N ASN A 189 -9.08 -14.74 1.22
CA ASN A 189 -8.36 -13.98 2.24
C ASN A 189 -6.96 -14.56 2.39
N PHE A 190 -5.93 -13.73 2.21
CA PHE A 190 -4.57 -14.09 2.58
C PHE A 190 -4.51 -14.27 4.10
N ARG A 191 -4.40 -15.51 4.58
CA ARG A 191 -4.09 -15.80 5.99
C ARG A 191 -2.63 -15.41 6.24
N GLY A 192 -2.40 -14.18 6.72
CA GLY A 192 -1.14 -13.84 7.34
C GLY A 192 -0.94 -14.72 8.59
N HIS A 193 0.20 -15.40 8.69
CA HIS A 193 0.56 -16.07 9.93
C HIS A 193 0.79 -15.02 11.02
N ALA A 194 0.15 -15.20 12.18
CA ALA A 194 0.44 -14.39 13.35
C ALA A 194 1.92 -14.54 13.70
N LYS A 195 2.69 -13.44 13.59
CA LYS A 195 4.04 -13.37 14.13
C LYS A 195 3.92 -13.31 15.65
N ASN A 196 4.44 -14.31 16.35
CA ASN A 196 4.62 -14.23 17.79
C ASN A 196 5.85 -13.37 18.09
N ASP A 197 5.69 -12.42 19.00
CA ASP A 197 6.62 -11.31 19.19
C ASP A 197 7.90 -11.62 19.97
N ASN A 198 8.20 -12.86 20.35
CA ASN A 198 9.31 -13.12 21.28
C ASN A 198 10.06 -14.42 20.97
N SER A 199 11.01 -14.36 20.04
CA SER A 199 12.39 -14.87 20.19
C SER A 199 13.10 -14.83 18.84
N VAL A 200 14.36 -14.36 18.83
CA VAL A 200 15.26 -14.50 17.68
C VAL A 200 15.65 -15.97 17.62
N GLU A 201 14.81 -16.81 17.03
CA GLU A 201 15.08 -18.26 16.96
C GLU A 201 16.08 -18.59 15.84
N GLY A 202 16.42 -17.66 14.93
CA GLY A 202 17.47 -17.87 13.93
C GLY A 202 17.16 -19.07 13.02
N ILE A 203 15.88 -19.27 12.73
CA ILE A 203 15.40 -20.34 11.86
C ILE A 203 15.59 -19.90 10.42
N ALA A 204 16.37 -20.65 9.65
CA ALA A 204 16.55 -20.39 8.23
C ALA A 204 15.39 -20.94 7.39
N GLY A 205 14.87 -22.10 7.78
CA GLY A 205 13.80 -22.77 7.06
C GLY A 205 13.39 -24.11 7.66
N ILE A 206 12.20 -24.57 7.26
CA ILE A 206 11.60 -25.84 7.71
C ILE A 206 11.33 -26.70 6.47
N LYS A 207 11.86 -27.92 6.46
CA LYS A 207 11.59 -28.92 5.42
C LYS A 207 10.75 -30.04 6.00
N ILE A 208 9.64 -30.38 5.35
CA ILE A 208 8.76 -31.47 5.78
C ILE A 208 8.91 -32.62 4.78
N LYS A 209 9.30 -33.79 5.27
CA LYS A 209 9.32 -35.05 4.51
C LYS A 209 8.21 -35.94 5.04
N LYS A 210 7.26 -36.30 4.18
CA LYS A 210 6.13 -37.17 4.53
C LYS A 210 6.37 -38.57 3.97
N ARG A 211 6.44 -39.56 4.85
CA ARG A 211 6.33 -40.99 4.51
C ARG A 211 4.96 -41.50 4.97
N ILE A 212 4.65 -42.76 4.64
CA ILE A 212 3.36 -43.39 4.92
C ILE A 212 3.04 -43.32 6.43
N ASP A 213 4.02 -43.71 7.27
CA ASP A 213 3.85 -43.82 8.74
C ASP A 213 4.56 -42.73 9.55
N LEU A 214 5.46 -41.96 8.92
CA LEU A 214 6.31 -40.97 9.58
C LEU A 214 6.27 -39.62 8.87
N ILE A 215 6.01 -38.54 9.62
CA ILE A 215 6.21 -37.17 9.18
C ILE A 215 7.51 -36.67 9.82
N GLN A 216 8.54 -36.46 9.00
CA GLN A 216 9.81 -35.91 9.45
C GLN A 216 9.87 -34.42 9.15
N VAL A 217 9.96 -33.60 10.19
CA VAL A 217 10.12 -32.15 10.10
C VAL A 217 11.59 -31.83 10.39
N ILE A 218 12.29 -31.26 9.42
CA ILE A 218 13.70 -30.85 9.55
C ILE A 218 13.72 -29.33 9.66
N ILE A 219 14.11 -28.81 10.82
CA ILE A 219 14.26 -27.38 11.06
C ILE A 219 15.75 -27.06 10.88
N SER A 220 16.07 -26.14 9.96
CA SER A 220 17.43 -25.68 9.73
C SER A 220 17.66 -24.36 10.45
N MET A 221 18.66 -24.32 11.32
CA MET A 221 18.90 -23.23 12.25
C MET A 221 20.36 -22.77 12.26
N GLY A 222 20.57 -21.49 12.50
CA GLY A 222 21.90 -20.91 12.71
C GLY A 222 22.49 -21.28 14.06
N PHE A 223 21.69 -21.12 15.12
CA PHE A 223 22.10 -21.24 16.51
C PHE A 223 21.21 -22.24 17.26
N PRO A 224 21.35 -23.55 17.02
CA PRO A 224 20.49 -24.57 17.64
C PRO A 224 20.59 -24.61 19.17
N LYS A 225 21.71 -24.11 19.74
CA LYS A 225 21.92 -24.01 21.19
C LYS A 225 20.88 -23.13 21.90
N LEU A 226 20.36 -22.09 21.22
CA LEU A 226 19.37 -21.16 21.80
C LEU A 226 18.01 -21.83 22.12
N LEU A 227 17.69 -22.95 21.47
CA LEU A 227 16.49 -23.74 21.78
C LEU A 227 16.70 -24.74 22.93
N ILE A 228 17.95 -25.08 23.24
CA ILE A 228 18.30 -26.13 24.21
C ILE A 228 18.69 -25.52 25.57
N GLU A 229 19.40 -24.39 25.58
CA GLU A 229 19.97 -23.78 26.79
C GLU A 229 18.93 -23.10 27.71
N GLY A 230 17.73 -22.77 27.21
CA GLY A 230 16.74 -22.02 28.00
C GLY A 230 15.67 -22.84 28.73
N LYS A 231 15.27 -24.00 28.18
CA LYS A 231 14.25 -24.91 28.74
C LYS A 231 14.39 -26.32 28.14
N PRO A 232 14.82 -27.35 28.89
CA PRO A 232 14.71 -28.73 28.43
C PRO A 232 13.21 -29.06 28.28
N GLY A 233 12.80 -29.51 27.09
CA GLY A 233 11.39 -29.87 26.79
C GLY A 233 10.66 -28.97 25.79
N ARG A 234 11.23 -27.85 25.32
CA ARG A 234 10.58 -26.98 24.30
C ARG A 234 10.32 -27.71 22.98
N ILE A 235 11.18 -28.66 22.62
CA ILE A 235 11.03 -29.50 21.42
C ILE A 235 9.90 -30.52 21.61
N GLU A 236 9.80 -31.12 22.81
CA GLU A 236 8.73 -32.06 23.17
C GLU A 236 7.38 -31.35 23.23
N GLU A 237 7.33 -30.13 23.78
CA GLU A 237 6.16 -29.27 23.78
C GLU A 237 5.73 -28.90 22.35
N LEU A 238 6.68 -28.55 21.49
CA LEU A 238 6.42 -28.27 20.08
C LEU A 238 5.90 -29.51 19.35
N GLN A 239 6.45 -30.69 19.65
CA GLN A 239 5.97 -31.98 19.14
C GLN A 239 4.53 -32.25 19.56
N MET A 240 4.19 -32.09 20.85
CA MET A 240 2.82 -32.26 21.36
C MET A 240 1.84 -31.25 20.73
N ASN A 241 2.23 -29.99 20.61
CA ASN A 241 1.39 -28.94 20.02
C ASN A 241 1.12 -29.18 18.54
N LEU A 242 2.13 -29.60 17.78
CA LEU A 242 1.97 -29.96 16.37
C LEU A 242 1.13 -31.22 16.22
N GLN A 243 1.33 -32.21 17.08
CA GLN A 243 0.55 -33.46 17.04
C GLN A 243 -0.94 -33.20 17.33
N LYS A 244 -1.24 -32.34 18.32
CA LYS A 244 -2.61 -31.90 18.64
C LYS A 244 -3.24 -31.12 17.47
N LYS A 245 -2.52 -30.19 16.84
CA LYS A 245 -3.05 -29.38 15.73
C LYS A 245 -3.27 -30.16 14.43
N LEU A 246 -2.43 -31.17 14.17
CA LEU A 246 -2.48 -31.94 12.93
C LEU A 246 -3.41 -33.17 13.02
N ASN A 247 -4.07 -33.42 14.17
CA ASN A 247 -4.93 -34.60 14.41
C ASN A 247 -4.27 -35.91 13.94
N CYS A 248 -2.97 -36.08 14.21
CA CYS A 248 -2.21 -37.24 13.78
C CYS A 248 -2.48 -38.45 14.70
N VAL A 249 -3.61 -39.15 14.49
CA VAL A 249 -3.99 -40.32 15.31
C VAL A 249 -3.05 -41.52 15.07
N ASN A 250 -2.52 -41.70 13.84
CA ASN A 250 -1.73 -42.91 13.47
C ASN A 250 -0.34 -42.64 12.87
N ARG A 251 0.13 -41.39 12.77
CA ARG A 251 1.44 -41.07 12.17
C ARG A 251 2.42 -40.56 13.22
N LYS A 252 3.60 -41.18 13.28
CA LYS A 252 4.69 -40.72 14.16
C LYS A 252 5.27 -39.41 13.59
N LEU A 253 5.41 -38.38 14.41
CA LEU A 253 6.02 -37.11 14.03
C LEU A 253 7.43 -37.05 14.63
N ASN A 254 8.44 -36.84 13.80
CA ASN A 254 9.84 -36.69 14.22
C ASN A 254 10.34 -35.31 13.81
N ILE A 255 10.85 -34.54 14.76
CA ILE A 255 11.43 -33.21 14.52
C ILE A 255 12.95 -33.32 14.68
N ALA A 256 13.68 -33.02 13.60
CA ALA A 256 15.14 -32.98 13.59
C ALA A 256 15.62 -31.54 13.42
N ILE A 257 16.57 -31.11 14.24
CA ILE A 257 17.19 -29.78 14.15
C ILE A 257 18.56 -29.92 13.50
N THR A 258 18.79 -29.18 12.41
CA THR A 258 20.04 -29.18 11.64
C THR A 258 20.74 -27.83 11.76
N ARG A 259 22.05 -27.85 12.05
CA ARG A 259 22.86 -26.63 12.14
C ARG A 259 23.34 -26.20 10.76
N ILE A 260 23.27 -24.91 10.49
CA ILE A 260 23.85 -24.29 9.29
C ILE A 260 25.31 -23.89 9.57
N ALA A 261 26.20 -24.22 8.64
CA ALA A 261 27.64 -23.98 8.79
C ALA A 261 28.00 -22.48 8.86
N ASN A 262 27.36 -21.64 8.04
CA ASN A 262 27.50 -20.17 8.08
C ASN A 262 26.14 -19.51 8.34
N PRO A 263 25.76 -19.28 9.62
CA PRO A 263 24.47 -18.71 10.00
C PRO A 263 24.22 -17.31 9.42
N TYR A 264 25.22 -16.44 9.49
CA TYR A 264 25.12 -15.04 9.04
C TYR A 264 25.15 -14.89 7.52
N GLY A 265 25.59 -15.93 6.80
CA GLY A 265 25.44 -16.01 5.35
C GLY A 265 23.99 -16.21 4.89
N HIS A 266 23.08 -16.61 5.80
CA HIS A 266 21.67 -16.80 5.46
C HIS A 266 20.88 -15.50 5.68
N PRO A 267 20.21 -14.94 4.65
CA PRO A 267 19.56 -13.63 4.72
C PRO A 267 18.54 -13.48 5.86
N ASN A 268 17.74 -14.51 6.12
CA ASN A 268 16.72 -14.47 7.18
C ASN A 268 17.33 -14.38 8.58
N ILE A 269 18.41 -15.15 8.84
CA ILE A 269 19.08 -15.16 10.14
C ILE A 269 19.78 -13.82 10.37
N LEU A 270 20.41 -13.27 9.33
CA LEU A 270 21.05 -11.96 9.38
C LEU A 270 20.01 -10.85 9.65
N ALA A 271 18.86 -10.89 8.98
CA ALA A 271 17.78 -9.93 9.18
C ALA A 271 17.21 -9.97 10.61
N GLU A 272 16.96 -11.16 11.16
CA GLU A 272 16.50 -11.32 12.54
C GLU A 272 17.54 -10.84 13.56
N PHE A 273 18.82 -11.10 13.32
CA PHE A 273 19.91 -10.63 14.18
C PHE A 273 20.00 -9.10 14.19
N ILE A 274 19.92 -8.46 13.02
CA ILE A 274 19.89 -6.99 12.90
C ILE A 274 18.64 -6.43 13.61
N ALA A 275 17.47 -7.04 13.39
CA ALA A 275 16.23 -6.63 14.05
C ALA A 275 16.31 -6.75 15.58
N GLY A 276 16.91 -7.83 16.10
CA GLY A 276 17.14 -8.02 17.53
C GLY A 276 18.08 -6.99 18.14
N GLN A 277 19.15 -6.62 17.44
CA GLN A 277 20.07 -5.55 17.85
C GLN A 277 19.39 -4.19 17.89
N LEU A 278 18.51 -3.91 16.93
CA LEU A 278 17.72 -2.67 16.88
C LEU A 278 16.67 -2.63 18.00
N ARG A 279 15.99 -3.75 18.29
CA ARG A 279 14.99 -3.85 19.35
C ARG A 279 15.58 -3.56 20.73
N ASN A 280 16.83 -3.98 20.97
CA ASN A 280 17.51 -3.80 22.25
C ASN A 280 18.21 -2.45 22.41
N ARG A 281 18.31 -1.61 21.36
CA ARG A 281 19.09 -0.36 21.38
C ARG A 281 18.28 0.92 21.18
N ALA A 282 16.97 0.86 20.94
CA ALA A 282 16.27 2.02 20.39
C ALA A 282 14.84 2.21 20.92
N GLU A 283 14.70 3.08 21.93
CA GLU A 283 13.51 3.93 22.07
C GLU A 283 13.48 4.99 20.95
N THR A 284 13.31 4.55 19.70
CA THR A 284 13.23 5.47 18.56
C THR A 284 11.78 5.79 18.25
N LYS A 285 11.47 7.08 18.10
CA LYS A 285 10.11 7.56 17.80
C LYS A 285 9.72 7.32 16.33
N GLY A 286 10.71 7.09 15.47
CA GLY A 286 10.50 6.67 14.09
C GLY A 286 11.79 6.58 13.28
N ILE A 287 11.72 5.81 12.20
CA ILE A 287 12.80 5.57 11.25
C ILE A 287 12.26 5.76 9.83
N GLN A 288 13.06 6.37 8.98
CA GLN A 288 12.83 6.44 7.54
C GLN A 288 14.06 5.90 6.83
N VAL A 289 13.85 4.97 5.89
CA VAL A 289 14.91 4.45 5.03
C VAL A 289 14.52 4.71 3.58
N GLN A 290 15.45 5.26 2.81
CA GLN A 290 15.30 5.51 1.38
C GLN A 290 16.41 4.78 0.64
N ILE A 291 16.03 4.02 -0.38
CA ILE A 291 16.95 3.35 -1.30
C ILE A 291 16.77 4.00 -2.67
N THR A 292 17.89 4.40 -3.26
CA THR A 292 17.94 5.09 -4.55
C THR A 292 18.83 4.30 -5.51
N GLY A 293 18.38 4.10 -6.74
CA GLY A 293 19.16 3.46 -7.79
C GLY A 293 18.39 2.37 -8.54
N ARG A 294 19.10 1.48 -9.23
CA ARG A 294 18.50 0.42 -10.06
C ARG A 294 18.02 -0.75 -9.20
N ILE A 295 16.77 -0.65 -8.75
CA ILE A 295 16.11 -1.63 -7.88
C ILE A 295 15.32 -2.63 -8.76
N ASP A 296 15.25 -3.90 -8.33
CA ASP A 296 14.41 -4.95 -8.96
C ASP A 296 14.78 -5.29 -10.42
N GLY A 297 16.07 -5.18 -10.77
CA GLY A 297 16.58 -5.52 -12.10
C GLY A 297 16.09 -4.60 -13.23
N LYS A 298 15.42 -3.48 -12.90
CA LYS A 298 14.93 -2.50 -13.88
C LYS A 298 16.08 -1.58 -14.31
N GLU A 299 16.20 -1.31 -15.62
CA GLU A 299 17.25 -0.44 -16.17
C GLU A 299 17.19 1.01 -15.65
N ILE A 300 16.00 1.45 -15.22
CA ILE A 300 15.73 2.81 -14.77
C ILE A 300 15.91 2.89 -13.26
N ALA A 301 16.71 3.86 -12.80
CA ALA A 301 16.86 4.13 -11.38
C ALA A 301 15.55 4.61 -10.75
N ARG A 302 15.21 4.07 -9.59
CA ARG A 302 14.02 4.40 -8.82
C ARG A 302 14.39 4.77 -7.40
N VAL A 303 13.44 5.39 -6.71
CA VAL A 303 13.53 5.73 -5.30
C VAL A 303 12.43 5.00 -4.57
N GLU A 304 12.81 4.08 -3.70
CA GLU A 304 11.90 3.45 -2.75
C GLU A 304 12.18 3.99 -1.35
N TRP A 305 11.11 4.16 -0.58
CA TRP A 305 11.22 4.62 0.80
C TRP A 305 10.25 3.83 1.66
N ILE A 306 10.74 3.45 2.83
CA ILE A 306 9.96 2.84 3.88
C ILE A 306 10.08 3.73 5.11
N ARG A 307 8.96 3.93 5.81
CA ARG A 307 8.90 4.76 7.00
C ARG A 307 8.07 4.07 8.06
N GLU A 308 8.60 4.06 9.27
CA GLU A 308 7.98 3.46 10.44
C GLU A 308 8.02 4.50 11.57
N GLY A 309 6.88 4.83 12.17
CA GLY A 309 6.79 5.88 13.19
C GLY A 309 6.91 7.33 12.69
N ARG A 310 7.21 8.26 13.60
CA ARG A 310 7.27 9.71 13.34
C ARG A 310 8.69 10.14 12.98
N VAL A 311 8.87 10.80 11.84
CA VAL A 311 10.15 11.40 11.40
C VAL A 311 9.88 12.81 10.86
N PRO A 312 9.92 13.85 11.72
CA PRO A 312 9.60 15.21 11.34
C PRO A 312 10.83 15.92 10.74
N LEU A 313 11.01 15.83 9.42
CA LEU A 313 12.15 16.45 8.70
C LEU A 313 12.13 17.99 8.67
N GLN A 314 11.01 18.61 9.05
CA GLN A 314 10.83 20.08 9.02
C GLN A 314 11.02 20.73 10.41
N THR A 315 11.04 19.94 11.47
CA THR A 315 11.16 20.45 12.84
C THR A 315 12.63 20.58 13.20
N ILE A 316 13.16 21.81 13.22
CA ILE A 316 14.59 22.08 13.52
C ILE A 316 15.01 21.52 14.90
N ARG A 317 14.08 21.50 15.88
CA ARG A 317 14.32 20.96 17.23
C ARG A 317 14.33 19.43 17.29
N ALA A 318 13.92 18.73 16.23
CA ALA A 318 13.92 17.27 16.23
C ALA A 318 15.36 16.76 16.05
N LYS A 319 15.82 15.95 17.01
CA LYS A 319 17.14 15.31 16.92
C LYS A 319 17.04 14.09 16.01
N ILE A 320 17.53 14.24 14.79
CA ILE A 320 17.51 13.19 13.77
C ILE A 320 18.95 12.81 13.46
N ASP A 321 19.27 11.54 13.67
CA ASP A 321 20.52 10.97 13.22
C ASP A 321 20.36 10.54 11.76
N TYR A 322 21.28 11.01 10.92
CA TYR A 322 21.25 10.78 9.48
C TYR A 322 22.50 10.05 9.01
N CYS A 323 22.31 9.03 8.17
CA CYS A 323 23.40 8.34 7.50
C CYS A 323 23.09 8.16 6.01
N SER A 324 24.09 8.35 5.17
CA SER A 324 24.05 7.99 3.75
C SER A 324 25.17 7.02 3.45
N TYR A 325 24.84 5.93 2.76
CA TYR A 325 25.78 4.89 2.40
C TYR A 325 25.57 4.46 0.95
N THR A 326 26.64 4.32 0.21
CA THR A 326 26.61 3.86 -1.19
C THR A 326 27.04 2.41 -1.27
N VAL A 327 26.21 1.58 -1.90
CA VAL A 327 26.47 0.17 -2.15
C VAL A 327 26.78 -0.01 -3.63
N GLN A 328 27.92 -0.59 -3.96
CA GLN A 328 28.24 -0.99 -5.32
C GLN A 328 27.64 -2.39 -5.58
N THR A 329 26.87 -2.50 -6.66
CA THR A 329 26.30 -3.76 -7.13
C THR A 329 26.75 -4.03 -8.56
N ILE A 330 26.58 -5.27 -9.01
CA ILE A 330 26.85 -5.66 -10.41
C ILE A 330 26.03 -4.83 -11.43
N TYR A 331 24.89 -4.26 -11.04
CA TYR A 331 24.01 -3.48 -11.91
C TYR A 331 24.23 -1.96 -11.82
N GLY A 332 25.13 -1.52 -10.93
CA GLY A 332 25.45 -0.11 -10.68
C GLY A 332 25.48 0.25 -9.19
N VAL A 333 25.43 1.54 -8.88
CA VAL A 333 25.50 2.04 -7.50
C VAL A 333 24.10 2.25 -6.93
N LEU A 334 23.84 1.72 -5.74
CA LEU A 334 22.65 2.00 -4.94
C LEU A 334 23.01 2.94 -3.79
N GLY A 335 22.25 4.02 -3.62
CA GLY A 335 22.37 4.92 -2.48
C GLY A 335 21.32 4.63 -1.42
N ILE A 336 21.75 4.28 -0.22
CA ILE A 336 20.89 4.06 0.95
C ILE A 336 21.00 5.28 1.86
N LYS A 337 19.86 5.84 2.26
CA LYS A 337 19.76 6.95 3.20
C LYS A 337 18.87 6.54 4.36
N VAL A 338 19.33 6.78 5.58
CA VAL A 338 18.62 6.41 6.80
C VAL A 338 18.48 7.64 7.68
N TRP A 339 17.27 7.91 8.15
CA TRP A 339 16.97 8.92 9.16
C TRP A 339 16.38 8.21 10.37
N ILE A 340 16.96 8.45 11.55
CA ILE A 340 16.51 7.90 12.82
C ILE A 340 16.10 9.06 13.71
N PHE A 341 14.83 9.09 14.10
CA PHE A 341 14.33 10.07 15.06
C PHE A 341 14.49 9.51 16.47
N ILE A 342 15.46 10.06 17.20
CA ILE A 342 15.83 9.61 18.54
C ILE A 342 14.97 10.34 19.56
N ASN A 343 14.49 9.60 20.56
CA ASN A 343 13.85 10.19 21.71
C ASN A 343 14.93 10.79 22.63
N LYS A 344 14.86 12.09 22.91
CA LYS A 344 15.60 12.67 24.02
C LYS A 344 14.69 12.66 25.24
N GLU A 345 15.15 12.06 26.33
CA GLU A 345 14.87 12.58 27.66
C GLU A 345 15.43 14.01 27.79
#